data_AF-A0A9N9BZS4-F1
#
_entry.id   AF-A0A9N9BZS4-F1
#
_cell.length_a   1.000
_cell.length_b   1.000
_cell.length_c   1.000
_cell.angle_alpha   90.00
_cell.angle_beta   90.00
_cell.angle_gamma   90.00
#
_symmetry.space_group_name_H-M   'P 1'
#
loop_
_entity.id
_entity.type
_entity.pdbx_description
1 polymer ?
#
loop_
_entity_poly.entity_id
_entity_poly.type
_entity_poly.pdbx_seq_one_letter_code
_entity_poly.pdbx_strand_id
1 'polypeptide(L)'
;MTVYNSISMQFKLFFDERKTFLKKIIPEMVIRAKIPYFFDLKFKLFDEKEKEEITSNDVNELLGKIAHALLNWNFWKGYDVSPPIFIIDEANLLSQLGDSLKEGAVLLKSFLNWLVANMKQEKRFHAVLTSSDPFFFNWIINLLHIPHATLYIVGDLSKEEAEKYFEKHVLPQYECKELEGNFDHVCRITGTRMLIINRYIKEYKLFKGKFADSKFSIYRSEYNKLKFGLYPEDLKCSDKPNPPL
;
A
#
# COMPACT_ATOMS: atom_id res chain seq x y z
N MET A 1 13.84 -9.61 -4.66
CA MET A 1 14.30 -8.25 -4.31
C MET A 1 14.37 -8.16 -2.80
N THR A 2 15.52 -7.85 -2.23
CA THR A 2 15.71 -7.80 -0.76
C THR A 2 15.05 -6.56 -0.17
N VAL A 3 14.70 -6.59 1.12
CA VAL A 3 14.11 -5.46 1.87
C VAL A 3 14.95 -4.19 1.72
N TYR A 4 16.28 -4.32 1.78
CA TYR A 4 17.24 -3.25 1.54
C TYR A 4 17.05 -2.60 0.17
N ASN A 5 17.01 -3.39 -0.92
CA ASN A 5 16.88 -2.86 -2.28
C ASN A 5 15.54 -2.13 -2.46
N SER A 6 14.47 -2.66 -1.85
CA SER A 6 13.16 -2.01 -1.85
C SER A 6 13.19 -0.65 -1.14
N ILE A 7 13.68 -0.59 0.10
CA ILE A 7 13.78 0.64 0.89
C ILE A 7 14.70 1.65 0.19
N SER A 8 15.90 1.20 -0.21
CA SER A 8 16.90 2.00 -0.91
C SER A 8 16.32 2.68 -2.15
N MET A 9 15.66 1.90 -3.02
CA MET A 9 15.08 2.41 -4.26
C MET A 9 13.97 3.44 -4.00
N GLN A 10 13.05 3.17 -3.07
CA GLN A 10 11.95 4.09 -2.75
C GLN A 10 12.44 5.41 -2.16
N PHE A 11 13.40 5.35 -1.22
CA PHE A 11 13.96 6.57 -0.64
C PHE A 11 14.85 7.35 -1.62
N LYS A 12 15.55 6.66 -2.54
CA LYS A 12 16.30 7.33 -3.62
C LYS A 12 15.39 8.16 -4.51
N LEU A 13 14.27 7.59 -4.95
CA LEU A 13 13.26 8.30 -5.75
C LEU A 13 12.69 9.50 -4.97
N PHE A 14 12.31 9.29 -3.71
CA PHE A 14 11.83 10.36 -2.84
C PHE A 14 12.81 11.54 -2.71
N PHE A 15 14.09 11.27 -2.46
CA PHE A 15 15.09 12.34 -2.31
C PHE A 15 15.35 13.08 -3.63
N ASP A 16 15.36 12.38 -4.76
CA ASP A 16 15.52 12.99 -6.09
C ASP A 16 14.34 13.93 -6.43
N GLU A 17 13.10 13.50 -6.15
CA GLU A 17 11.90 14.33 -6.33
C GLU A 17 11.91 15.53 -5.38
N ARG A 18 12.20 15.31 -4.09
CA ARG A 18 12.23 16.37 -3.08
C ARG A 18 13.33 17.38 -3.32
N LYS A 19 14.50 16.97 -3.81
CA LYS A 19 15.57 17.87 -4.24
C LYS A 19 15.09 18.84 -5.30
N THR A 20 14.36 18.33 -6.30
CA THR A 20 13.79 19.15 -7.38
C THR A 20 12.73 20.12 -6.85
N PHE A 21 11.85 19.66 -5.95
CA PHE A 21 10.83 20.49 -5.31
C PHE A 21 11.44 21.60 -4.45
N LEU A 22 12.37 21.27 -3.57
CA LEU A 22 12.97 22.21 -2.63
C LEU A 22 13.78 23.31 -3.33
N LYS A 23 14.47 22.99 -4.44
CA LYS A 23 15.18 23.99 -5.26
C LYS A 23 14.26 25.07 -5.85
N LYS A 24 12.97 24.77 -6.04
CA LYS A 24 11.99 25.75 -6.56
C LYS A 24 11.52 26.73 -5.49
N ILE A 25 11.60 26.34 -4.22
CA ILE A 25 10.95 27.07 -3.12
C ILE A 25 12.00 27.75 -2.22
N ILE A 26 13.17 27.13 -2.06
CA ILE A 26 14.19 27.57 -1.11
C ILE A 26 15.53 27.69 -1.83
N PRO A 27 16.25 28.82 -1.68
CA PRO A 27 17.59 28.98 -2.26
C PRO A 27 18.56 27.89 -1.81
N GLU A 28 19.35 27.38 -2.75
CA GLU A 28 20.25 26.24 -2.53
C GLU A 28 21.23 26.46 -1.36
N MET A 29 21.76 27.68 -1.24
CA MET A 29 22.62 28.12 -0.14
C MET A 29 22.00 27.86 1.23
N VAL A 30 20.70 28.12 1.39
CA VAL A 30 20.01 28.00 2.67
C VAL A 30 19.79 26.53 3.03
N ILE A 31 19.50 25.69 2.03
CA ILE A 31 19.42 24.24 2.21
C ILE A 31 20.80 23.67 2.58
N ARG A 32 21.87 24.07 1.88
CA ARG A 32 23.25 23.61 2.19
C ARG A 32 23.73 24.06 3.57
N ALA A 33 23.36 25.25 4.02
CA ALA A 33 23.71 25.71 5.36
C ALA A 33 23.08 24.85 6.47
N LYS A 34 21.86 24.32 6.24
CA LYS A 34 21.14 23.49 7.22
C LYS A 34 21.43 22.01 7.07
N ILE A 35 21.57 21.52 5.84
CA ILE A 35 21.95 20.14 5.50
C ILE A 35 23.01 20.19 4.39
N PRO A 36 24.30 20.24 4.77
CA PRO A 36 25.41 20.39 3.83
C PRO A 36 25.42 19.34 2.71
N TYR A 37 25.00 18.11 3.03
CA TYR A 37 25.07 16.98 2.12
C TYR A 37 23.77 16.69 1.38
N PHE A 38 22.71 17.48 1.54
CA PHE A 38 21.38 17.18 0.98
C PHE A 38 21.39 17.03 -0.55
N PHE A 39 22.24 17.79 -1.24
CA PHE A 39 22.34 17.70 -2.69
C PHE A 39 23.30 16.61 -3.16
N ASP A 40 24.12 16.07 -2.26
CA ASP A 40 25.16 15.08 -2.57
C ASP A 40 24.75 13.66 -2.10
N LEU A 41 23.51 13.53 -1.59
CA LEU A 41 22.93 12.28 -1.06
C LEU A 41 22.99 11.10 -2.04
N LYS A 42 22.90 11.37 -3.35
CA LYS A 42 22.83 10.35 -4.40
C LYS A 42 24.02 9.39 -4.39
N PHE A 43 25.19 9.87 -3.97
CA PHE A 43 26.43 9.07 -3.90
C PHE A 43 26.75 8.51 -2.51
N LYS A 44 26.08 8.97 -1.45
CA LYS A 44 26.43 8.59 -0.06
C LYS A 44 25.44 7.64 0.61
N LEU A 45 24.19 7.60 0.15
CA LEU A 45 23.12 6.84 0.82
C LEU A 45 22.88 5.45 0.24
N PHE A 46 23.08 5.29 -1.07
CA PHE A 46 22.56 4.15 -1.82
C PHE A 46 23.69 3.49 -2.60
N ASP A 47 24.65 2.93 -1.86
CA ASP A 47 25.69 2.09 -2.46
C ASP A 47 25.01 0.83 -3.02
N GLU A 48 25.21 0.58 -4.33
CA GLU A 48 24.70 -0.61 -5.01
C GLU A 48 25.51 -1.83 -4.55
N LYS A 49 25.04 -2.50 -3.49
CA LYS A 49 25.57 -3.80 -3.06
C LYS A 49 25.00 -4.89 -3.97
N GLU A 50 25.62 -5.10 -5.12
CA GLU A 50 25.14 -6.08 -6.11
C GLU A 50 25.47 -7.55 -5.77
N LYS A 51 26.38 -7.82 -4.82
CA LYS A 51 26.91 -9.19 -4.61
C LYS A 51 27.13 -9.64 -3.16
N GLU A 52 26.89 -8.79 -2.16
CA GLU A 52 27.01 -9.18 -0.74
C GLU A 52 25.66 -9.68 -0.20
N GLU A 53 25.69 -10.71 0.64
CA GLU A 53 24.53 -11.14 1.40
C GLU A 53 24.12 -10.01 2.34
N ILE A 54 22.96 -9.40 2.07
CA ILE A 54 22.48 -8.23 2.82
C ILE A 54 22.04 -8.68 4.20
N THR A 55 22.70 -8.16 5.23
CA THR A 55 22.42 -8.46 6.63
C THR A 55 21.44 -7.47 7.24
N SER A 56 20.93 -7.80 8.44
CA SER A 56 20.13 -6.87 9.24
C SER A 56 20.90 -5.58 9.59
N ASN A 57 22.23 -5.66 9.72
CA ASN A 57 23.07 -4.50 10.00
C ASN A 57 23.13 -3.54 8.81
N ASP A 58 23.21 -4.06 7.59
CA ASP A 58 23.19 -3.24 6.37
C ASP A 58 21.89 -2.45 6.26
N VAL A 59 20.76 -3.08 6.59
CA VAL A 59 19.46 -2.40 6.59
C VAL A 59 19.41 -1.32 7.69
N ASN A 60 19.90 -1.62 8.89
CA ASN A 60 19.95 -0.63 9.97
C ASN A 60 20.85 0.56 9.63
N GLU A 61 22.00 0.33 8.98
CA GLU A 61 22.88 1.38 8.49
C GLU A 61 22.17 2.24 7.44
N LEU A 62 21.48 1.62 6.48
CA LEU A 62 20.68 2.33 5.49
C LEU A 62 19.60 3.19 6.15
N LEU A 63 18.85 2.64 7.12
CA LEU A 63 17.84 3.39 7.87
C LEU A 63 18.46 4.57 8.61
N GLY A 64 19.64 4.40 9.21
CA GLY A 64 20.40 5.48 9.85
C GLY A 64 20.78 6.58 8.85
N LYS A 65 21.36 6.20 7.70
CA LYS A 65 21.70 7.13 6.61
C LYS A 65 20.47 7.92 6.15
N ILE A 66 19.35 7.24 5.91
CA ILE A 66 18.07 7.87 5.53
C ILE A 66 17.62 8.86 6.61
N ALA A 67 17.67 8.46 7.88
CA ALA A 67 17.26 9.31 9.00
C ALA A 67 18.05 10.63 9.00
N HIS A 68 19.37 10.55 8.85
CA HIS A 68 20.25 11.74 8.80
C HIS A 68 20.04 12.61 7.57
N ALA A 69 19.53 12.04 6.48
CA ALA A 69 19.24 12.75 5.24
C ALA A 69 17.90 13.52 5.26
N LEU A 70 17.01 13.19 6.20
CA LEU A 70 15.69 13.80 6.31
C LEU A 70 15.74 15.14 7.05
N LEU A 71 15.01 16.13 6.50
CA LEU A 71 14.83 17.44 7.11
C LEU A 71 13.91 17.32 8.34
N ASN A 72 14.33 17.91 9.47
CA ASN A 72 13.52 17.94 10.69
C ASN A 72 12.37 18.97 10.62
N TRP A 73 11.41 18.87 11.54
CA TRP A 73 10.25 19.77 11.63
C TRP A 73 10.59 21.26 11.65
N ASN A 74 11.69 21.63 12.32
CA ASN A 74 12.11 23.03 12.46
C ASN A 74 12.54 23.63 11.12
N PHE A 75 13.04 22.82 10.19
CA PHE A 75 13.29 23.27 8.82
C PHE A 75 11.98 23.70 8.15
N TRP A 76 10.97 22.83 8.21
CA TRP A 76 9.68 22.98 7.52
C TRP A 76 8.86 24.18 8.01
N LYS A 77 8.85 24.44 9.32
CA LYS A 77 8.09 25.54 9.94
C LYS A 77 8.45 26.92 9.38
N GLY A 78 9.67 27.10 8.85
CA GLY A 78 10.13 28.37 8.30
C GLY A 78 9.66 28.67 6.87
N TYR A 79 9.07 27.69 6.18
CA TYR A 79 8.75 27.80 4.75
C TYR A 79 7.29 27.47 4.40
N ASP A 80 6.43 27.26 5.40
CA ASP A 80 5.03 26.84 5.20
C ASP A 80 4.89 25.58 4.32
N VAL A 81 5.84 24.65 4.45
CA VAL A 81 5.83 23.38 3.72
C VAL A 81 5.56 22.26 4.72
N SER A 82 4.53 21.46 4.47
CA SER A 82 4.24 20.28 5.29
C SER A 82 5.35 19.23 5.17
N PRO A 83 5.72 18.57 6.27
CA PRO A 83 6.65 17.45 6.23
C PRO A 83 6.14 16.31 5.34
N PRO A 84 7.04 15.45 4.85
CA PRO A 84 6.66 14.30 4.06
C PRO A 84 5.79 13.30 4.84
N ILE A 85 4.95 12.57 4.11
CA ILE A 85 4.18 11.43 4.61
C ILE A 85 4.77 10.18 3.98
N PHE A 86 5.12 9.19 4.81
CA PHE A 86 5.61 7.89 4.39
C PHE A 86 4.46 6.88 4.46
N ILE A 87 4.07 6.32 3.30
CA ILE A 87 2.96 5.38 3.21
C ILE A 87 3.53 4.00 2.93
N ILE A 88 3.13 3.01 3.73
CA ILE A 88 3.43 1.59 3.51
C ILE A 88 2.11 0.88 3.22
N ASP A 89 1.98 0.39 1.99
CA ASP A 89 0.83 -0.40 1.58
C ASP A 89 1.00 -1.88 1.90
N GLU A 90 -0.11 -2.56 2.19
CA GLU A 90 -0.16 -3.94 2.67
C GLU A 90 0.87 -4.24 3.78
N ALA A 91 0.89 -3.36 4.80
CA ALA A 91 1.86 -3.40 5.89
C ALA A 91 1.78 -4.68 6.74
N ASN A 92 0.69 -5.45 6.67
CA ASN A 92 0.58 -6.78 7.26
C ASN A 92 1.62 -7.77 6.70
N LEU A 93 2.08 -7.57 5.47
CA LEU A 93 3.14 -8.41 4.89
C LEU A 93 4.48 -8.27 5.64
N LEU A 94 4.65 -7.24 6.47
CA LEU A 94 5.80 -7.12 7.38
C LEU A 94 5.86 -8.27 8.39
N SER A 95 4.75 -8.98 8.66
CA SER A 95 4.77 -10.16 9.54
C SER A 95 5.66 -11.27 8.99
N GLN A 96 5.73 -11.42 7.66
CA GLN A 96 6.58 -12.41 7.01
C GLN A 96 8.07 -12.20 7.34
N LEU A 97 8.46 -10.95 7.60
CA LEU A 97 9.82 -10.62 8.05
C LEU A 97 10.05 -11.11 9.48
N GLY A 98 9.06 -10.98 10.36
CA GLY A 98 9.12 -11.43 11.75
C GLY A 98 9.02 -12.95 11.93
N ASP A 99 8.31 -13.63 11.02
CA ASP A 99 8.12 -15.08 11.03
C ASP A 99 9.35 -15.82 10.47
N SER A 100 10.22 -15.12 9.76
CA SER A 100 11.53 -15.64 9.34
C SER A 100 12.50 -15.72 10.53
N LEU A 101 13.61 -16.46 10.38
CA LEU A 101 14.72 -16.65 11.35
C LEU A 101 14.92 -15.48 12.35
N LYS A 102 15.48 -15.76 13.54
CA LYS A 102 15.71 -14.76 14.63
C LYS A 102 16.18 -13.36 14.16
N GLU A 103 17.00 -13.29 13.10
CA GLU A 103 17.47 -12.05 12.48
C GLU A 103 16.35 -11.20 11.87
N GLY A 104 15.37 -11.81 11.19
CA GLY A 104 14.22 -11.12 10.60
C GLY A 104 13.33 -10.44 11.63
N ALA A 105 13.09 -11.09 12.77
CA ALA A 105 12.37 -10.50 13.90
C ALA A 105 13.11 -9.28 14.49
N VAL A 106 14.43 -9.35 14.61
CA VAL A 106 15.27 -8.22 15.06
C VAL A 106 15.21 -7.07 14.05
N LEU A 107 15.26 -7.38 12.75
CA LEU A 107 15.16 -6.39 11.69
C LEU A 107 13.80 -5.68 11.69
N LEU A 108 12.70 -6.44 11.77
CA LEU A 108 11.36 -5.89 11.86
C LEU A 108 11.22 -4.94 13.05
N LYS A 109 11.68 -5.36 14.23
CA LYS A 109 11.67 -4.51 15.44
C LYS A 109 12.49 -3.24 15.25
N SER A 110 13.66 -3.34 14.62
CA SER A 110 14.54 -2.19 14.35
C SER A 110 13.88 -1.19 13.39
N PHE A 111 13.25 -1.69 12.32
CA PHE A 111 12.50 -0.87 11.37
C PHE A 111 11.32 -0.13 12.03
N LEU A 112 10.54 -0.83 12.85
CA LEU A 112 9.41 -0.23 13.55
C LEU A 112 9.85 0.81 14.59
N ASN A 113 10.92 0.54 15.34
CA ASN A 113 11.51 1.52 16.24
C ASN A 113 12.02 2.76 15.48
N TRP A 114 12.62 2.56 14.30
CA TRP A 114 13.05 3.65 13.42
C TRP A 114 11.87 4.51 12.97
N LEU A 115 10.72 3.93 12.62
CA LEU A 115 9.50 4.69 12.31
C LEU A 115 9.07 5.55 13.50
N VAL A 116 9.00 4.97 14.70
CA VAL A 116 8.61 5.67 15.92
C VAL A 116 9.55 6.84 16.23
N ALA A 117 10.87 6.62 16.14
CA ALA A 117 11.87 7.65 16.38
C ALA A 117 11.73 8.83 15.41
N ASN A 118 11.58 8.56 14.11
CA ASN A 118 11.45 9.62 13.11
C ASN A 118 10.12 10.37 13.18
N MET A 119 9.02 9.71 13.59
CA MET A 119 7.71 10.37 13.72
C MET A 119 7.57 11.21 14.98
N LYS A 120 7.92 10.66 16.14
CA LYS A 120 7.58 11.27 17.44
C LYS A 120 8.71 12.10 18.03
N GLN A 121 9.92 11.57 18.01
CA GLN A 121 11.07 12.20 18.67
C GLN A 121 11.62 13.31 17.76
N GLU A 122 11.91 12.96 16.51
CA GLU A 122 12.58 13.85 15.57
C GLU A 122 11.62 14.63 14.67
N LYS A 123 10.34 14.20 14.60
CA LYS A 123 9.26 14.80 13.79
C LYS A 123 9.68 15.07 12.35
N ARG A 124 10.37 14.10 11.73
CA ARG A 124 10.90 14.19 10.35
C ARG A 124 9.83 13.89 9.30
N PHE A 125 8.88 13.01 9.61
CA PHE A 125 7.75 12.66 8.73
C PHE A 125 6.58 12.09 9.53
N HIS A 126 5.41 11.96 8.89
CA HIS A 126 4.30 11.13 9.36
C HIS A 126 4.34 9.78 8.64
N ALA A 127 3.98 8.69 9.32
CA ALA A 127 3.81 7.39 8.65
C ALA A 127 2.34 6.96 8.64
N VAL A 128 1.90 6.40 7.51
CA VAL A 128 0.59 5.76 7.36
C VAL A 128 0.84 4.33 6.92
N LEU A 129 0.32 3.39 7.69
CA LEU A 129 0.36 1.95 7.37
C LEU A 129 -1.03 1.55 6.93
N THR A 130 -1.18 1.04 5.70
CA THR A 130 -2.43 0.50 5.20
C THR A 130 -2.37 -1.02 5.19
N SER A 131 -3.50 -1.66 5.49
CA SER A 131 -3.62 -3.11 5.47
C SER A 131 -5.07 -3.50 5.22
N SER A 132 -5.25 -4.59 4.47
CA SER A 132 -6.54 -5.25 4.28
C SER A 132 -6.85 -6.29 5.37
N ASP A 133 -5.89 -6.59 6.25
CA ASP A 133 -6.03 -7.57 7.33
C ASP A 133 -6.63 -6.91 8.59
N PRO A 134 -7.82 -7.35 9.05
CA PRO A 134 -8.48 -6.78 10.24
C PRO A 134 -7.70 -7.01 11.54
N PHE A 135 -6.79 -8.00 11.60
CA PHE A 135 -5.99 -8.30 12.79
C PHE A 135 -4.66 -7.54 12.85
N PHE A 136 -4.31 -6.83 11.77
CA PHE A 136 -3.05 -6.10 11.65
C PHE A 136 -2.83 -5.10 12.80
N PHE A 137 -3.86 -4.36 13.18
CA PHE A 137 -3.75 -3.34 14.23
C PHE A 137 -3.40 -3.94 15.61
N ASN A 138 -4.00 -5.08 15.95
CA ASN A 138 -3.67 -5.78 17.19
C ASN A 138 -2.23 -6.32 17.14
N TRP A 139 -1.84 -6.87 16.00
CA TRP A 139 -0.49 -7.38 15.78
C TRP A 139 0.59 -6.28 15.95
N ILE A 140 0.40 -5.11 15.32
CA ILE A 140 1.41 -4.04 15.35
C ILE A 140 1.53 -3.39 16.75
N ILE A 141 0.43 -3.25 17.49
CA ILE A 141 0.45 -2.71 18.85
C ILE A 141 1.20 -3.65 19.79
N ASN A 142 0.94 -4.96 19.69
CA ASN A 142 1.63 -5.95 20.50
C ASN A 142 3.14 -5.93 20.24
N LEU A 143 3.56 -5.73 18.99
CA LEU A 143 4.97 -5.69 18.62
C LEU A 143 5.66 -4.41 19.11
N LEU A 144 4.99 -3.26 19.04
CA LEU A 144 5.51 -1.95 19.47
C LEU A 144 5.48 -1.74 20.99
N HIS A 145 4.78 -2.59 21.75
CA HIS A 145 4.62 -2.52 23.22
C HIS A 145 4.06 -1.19 23.77
N ILE A 146 3.63 -0.27 22.90
CA ILE A 146 3.11 1.06 23.24
C ILE A 146 2.05 1.45 22.20
N PRO A 147 0.89 2.04 22.58
CA PRO A 147 -0.13 2.49 21.63
C PRO A 147 0.35 3.75 20.89
N HIS A 148 1.21 3.56 19.89
CA HIS A 148 1.72 4.63 19.02
C HIS A 148 0.98 4.73 17.68
N ALA A 149 -0.02 3.88 17.45
CA ALA A 149 -0.81 3.85 16.23
C ALA A 149 -2.24 4.34 16.49
N THR A 150 -2.77 5.14 15.58
CA THR A 150 -4.19 5.50 15.54
C THR A 150 -4.85 4.72 14.42
N LEU A 151 -5.89 3.95 14.75
CA LEU A 151 -6.63 3.16 13.77
C LEU A 151 -7.64 4.03 13.03
N TYR A 152 -7.62 3.96 11.71
CA TYR A 152 -8.69 4.45 10.85
C TYR A 152 -9.21 3.26 10.04
N ILE A 153 -10.51 2.98 10.16
CA ILE A 153 -11.17 1.92 9.39
C ILE A 153 -11.86 2.59 8.21
N VAL A 154 -11.44 2.23 7.01
CA VAL A 154 -12.10 2.62 5.76
C VAL A 154 -12.95 1.43 5.31
N GLY A 155 -14.26 1.55 5.51
CA GLY A 155 -15.23 0.53 5.13
C GLY A 155 -15.78 0.74 3.71
N ASP A 156 -16.74 -0.11 3.36
CA ASP A 156 -17.54 0.08 2.15
C ASP A 156 -18.39 1.37 2.28
N LEU A 157 -18.77 1.93 1.12
CA LEU A 157 -19.61 3.14 1.09
C LEU A 157 -20.97 2.87 1.75
N SER A 158 -21.58 3.93 2.29
CA SER A 158 -23.03 3.89 2.54
C SER A 158 -23.80 3.71 1.23
N LYS A 159 -25.09 3.33 1.32
CA LYS A 159 -25.91 3.14 0.12
C LYS A 159 -26.02 4.45 -0.68
N GLU A 160 -26.18 5.57 0.01
CA GLU A 160 -26.32 6.90 -0.58
C GLU A 160 -25.02 7.36 -1.25
N GLU A 161 -23.87 7.10 -0.63
CA GLU A 161 -22.56 7.39 -1.22
C GLU A 161 -22.28 6.50 -2.43
N ALA A 162 -22.64 5.22 -2.36
CA ALA A 162 -22.48 4.28 -3.45
C ALA A 162 -23.38 4.63 -4.65
N GLU A 163 -24.62 5.04 -4.40
CA GLU A 163 -25.53 5.55 -5.42
C GLU A 163 -24.95 6.80 -6.07
N LYS A 164 -24.47 7.76 -5.27
CA LYS A 164 -23.81 8.95 -5.79
C LYS A 164 -22.57 8.61 -6.61
N TYR A 165 -21.77 7.64 -6.16
CA TYR A 165 -20.60 7.15 -6.91
C TYR A 165 -21.00 6.54 -8.25
N PHE A 166 -22.02 5.68 -8.23
CA PHE A 166 -22.57 5.02 -9.40
C PHE A 166 -23.09 6.05 -10.42
N GLU A 167 -23.99 6.94 -10.02
CA GLU A 167 -24.64 7.92 -10.90
C GLU A 167 -23.67 8.99 -11.41
N LYS A 168 -22.80 9.52 -10.54
CA LYS A 168 -21.96 10.68 -10.88
C LYS A 168 -20.60 10.32 -11.45
N HIS A 169 -20.10 9.11 -11.23
CA HIS A 169 -18.76 8.71 -11.65
C HIS A 169 -18.77 7.49 -12.58
N VAL A 170 -19.46 6.40 -12.20
CA VAL A 170 -19.39 5.14 -12.95
C VAL A 170 -20.19 5.21 -14.25
N LEU A 171 -21.45 5.65 -14.21
CA LEU A 171 -22.28 5.73 -15.41
C LEU A 171 -21.71 6.68 -16.47
N PRO A 172 -21.23 7.90 -16.13
CA PRO A 172 -20.59 8.78 -17.10
C PRO A 172 -19.30 8.19 -17.70
N GLN A 173 -18.50 7.49 -16.89
CA GLN A 173 -17.26 6.84 -17.36
C GLN A 173 -17.53 5.77 -18.43
N TYR A 174 -18.64 5.04 -18.30
CA TYR A 174 -19.01 3.96 -19.21
C TYR A 174 -20.13 4.34 -20.20
N GLU A 175 -20.65 5.55 -20.15
CA GLU A 175 -21.74 6.04 -21.02
C GLU A 175 -23.01 5.17 -20.97
N CYS A 176 -23.27 4.50 -19.84
CA CYS A 176 -24.41 3.59 -19.64
C CYS A 176 -25.62 4.32 -19.04
N LYS A 177 -26.16 5.31 -19.76
CA LYS A 177 -27.30 6.13 -19.29
C LYS A 177 -28.57 5.32 -19.05
N GLU A 178 -28.71 4.17 -19.70
CA GLU A 178 -29.84 3.25 -19.53
C GLU A 178 -29.97 2.67 -18.10
N LEU A 179 -28.91 2.76 -17.30
CA LEU A 179 -28.89 2.33 -15.91
C LEU A 179 -29.09 3.47 -14.89
N GLU A 180 -29.28 4.70 -15.36
CA GLU A 180 -29.56 5.87 -14.51
C GLU A 180 -30.84 5.64 -13.70
N GLY A 181 -30.78 5.87 -12.38
CA GLY A 181 -31.87 5.62 -11.44
C GLY A 181 -32.08 4.14 -11.09
N ASN A 182 -31.28 3.21 -11.64
CA ASN A 182 -31.39 1.77 -11.38
C ASN A 182 -30.34 1.25 -10.38
N PHE A 183 -29.81 2.13 -9.51
CA PHE A 183 -28.79 1.74 -8.54
C PHE A 183 -29.26 0.62 -7.59
N ASP A 184 -30.53 0.60 -7.20
CA ASP A 184 -31.08 -0.45 -6.32
C ASP A 184 -30.89 -1.87 -6.90
N HIS A 185 -31.06 -2.03 -8.21
CA HIS A 185 -30.80 -3.31 -8.90
C HIS A 185 -29.32 -3.67 -8.86
N VAL A 186 -28.45 -2.73 -9.19
CA VAL A 186 -26.99 -2.93 -9.19
C VAL A 186 -26.47 -3.22 -7.78
N CYS A 187 -26.98 -2.50 -6.77
CA CYS A 187 -26.59 -2.64 -5.38
C CYS A 187 -26.96 -4.02 -4.81
N ARG A 188 -28.07 -4.64 -5.26
CA ARG A 188 -28.43 -6.01 -4.85
C ARG A 188 -27.39 -7.06 -5.25
N ILE A 189 -26.62 -6.81 -6.31
CA ILE A 189 -25.63 -7.74 -6.85
C ILE A 189 -24.23 -7.38 -6.35
N THR A 190 -23.92 -6.10 -6.32
CA THR A 190 -22.57 -5.58 -6.09
C THR A 190 -22.32 -5.11 -4.67
N GLY A 191 -23.38 -4.94 -3.87
CA GLY A 191 -23.33 -4.22 -2.60
C GLY A 191 -22.99 -2.75 -2.82
N THR A 192 -22.23 -2.17 -1.89
CA THR A 192 -21.78 -0.76 -1.93
C THR A 192 -20.30 -0.62 -2.26
N ARG A 193 -19.65 -1.70 -2.69
CA ARG A 193 -18.21 -1.74 -3.00
C ARG A 193 -17.90 -1.09 -4.34
N MET A 194 -17.19 0.04 -4.31
CA MET A 194 -16.83 0.81 -5.51
C MET A 194 -16.21 -0.05 -6.63
N LEU A 195 -15.25 -0.91 -6.29
CA LEU A 195 -14.57 -1.76 -7.26
C LEU A 195 -15.49 -2.79 -7.92
N ILE A 196 -16.46 -3.33 -7.17
CA ILE A 196 -17.44 -4.30 -7.68
C ILE A 196 -18.47 -3.58 -8.55
N ILE A 197 -18.97 -2.42 -8.10
CA ILE A 197 -19.90 -1.57 -8.88
C ILE A 197 -19.25 -1.21 -10.23
N ASN A 198 -18.03 -0.67 -10.22
CA ASN A 198 -17.31 -0.28 -11.43
C ASN A 198 -17.13 -1.46 -12.39
N ARG A 199 -16.73 -2.61 -11.86
CA ARG A 199 -16.52 -3.83 -12.67
C ARG A 199 -17.83 -4.37 -13.25
N TYR A 200 -18.93 -4.34 -12.51
CA TYR A 200 -20.25 -4.75 -13.01
C TYR A 200 -20.65 -3.92 -14.22
N ILE A 201 -20.53 -2.59 -14.15
CA ILE A 201 -20.89 -1.69 -15.26
C ILE A 201 -19.96 -1.83 -16.46
N LYS A 202 -18.65 -2.01 -16.21
CA LYS A 202 -17.69 -2.34 -17.26
C LYS A 202 -18.09 -3.60 -18.02
N GLU A 203 -18.46 -4.68 -17.31
CA GLU A 203 -18.91 -5.93 -17.93
C GLU A 203 -20.26 -5.74 -18.64
N TYR A 204 -21.21 -5.04 -18.03
CA TYR A 204 -22.49 -4.72 -18.65
C TYR A 204 -22.32 -4.02 -20.01
N LYS A 205 -21.44 -3.02 -20.10
CA LYS A 205 -21.09 -2.34 -21.36
C LYS A 205 -20.49 -3.30 -22.39
N LEU A 206 -19.55 -4.16 -21.97
CA LEU A 206 -18.91 -5.14 -22.84
C LEU A 206 -19.92 -6.13 -23.46
N PHE A 207 -20.95 -6.51 -22.70
CA PHE A 207 -22.05 -7.36 -23.17
C PHE A 207 -23.18 -6.61 -23.87
N LYS A 208 -23.01 -5.31 -24.16
CA LYS A 208 -23.99 -4.45 -24.84
C LYS A 208 -25.37 -4.50 -24.19
N GLY A 209 -25.40 -4.52 -22.85
CA GLY A 209 -26.64 -4.62 -22.07
C GLY A 209 -27.34 -5.98 -22.08
N LYS A 210 -26.86 -6.97 -22.85
CA LYS A 210 -27.33 -8.37 -22.78
C LYS A 210 -26.61 -9.14 -21.68
N PHE A 211 -26.60 -8.56 -20.48
CA PHE A 211 -25.87 -9.07 -19.33
C PHE A 211 -26.83 -9.58 -18.27
N ALA A 212 -26.91 -10.90 -18.12
CA ALA A 212 -27.62 -11.49 -16.99
C ALA A 212 -26.73 -11.40 -15.74
N ASP A 213 -27.31 -11.06 -14.60
CA ASP A 213 -26.57 -10.88 -13.34
C ASP A 213 -25.76 -12.13 -12.95
N SER A 214 -26.27 -13.32 -13.25
CA SER A 214 -25.59 -14.60 -13.03
C SER A 214 -24.31 -14.79 -13.84
N LYS A 215 -24.13 -14.01 -14.91
CA LYS A 215 -22.91 -14.01 -15.74
C LYS A 215 -21.84 -13.05 -15.23
N PHE A 216 -22.14 -12.24 -14.21
CA PHE A 216 -21.16 -11.33 -13.63
C PHE A 216 -19.95 -12.10 -13.10
N SER A 217 -18.75 -11.70 -13.53
CA SER A 217 -17.56 -12.52 -13.33
C SER A 217 -17.22 -12.73 -11.86
N ILE A 218 -17.42 -11.71 -11.01
CA ILE A 218 -17.21 -11.82 -9.56
C ILE A 218 -18.22 -12.79 -8.97
N TYR A 219 -19.53 -12.61 -9.24
CA TYR A 219 -20.58 -13.50 -8.76
C TYR A 219 -20.29 -14.96 -9.16
N ARG A 220 -19.99 -15.19 -10.44
CA ARG A 220 -19.70 -16.54 -10.97
C ARG A 220 -18.46 -17.15 -10.31
N SER A 221 -17.42 -16.36 -10.07
CA SER A 221 -16.19 -16.83 -9.42
C SER A 221 -16.47 -17.28 -7.99
N GLU A 222 -17.15 -16.45 -7.20
CA GLU A 222 -17.48 -16.77 -5.80
C GLU A 222 -18.47 -17.94 -5.70
N TYR A 223 -19.48 -17.98 -6.58
CA TYR A 223 -20.40 -19.10 -6.67
C TYR A 223 -19.68 -20.42 -6.98
N ASN A 224 -18.74 -20.40 -7.92
CA ASN A 224 -17.94 -21.59 -8.24
C ASN A 224 -17.08 -22.03 -7.06
N LYS A 225 -16.40 -21.10 -6.38
CA LYS A 225 -15.61 -21.42 -5.18
C LYS A 225 -16.47 -22.08 -4.10
N LEU A 226 -17.65 -21.54 -3.85
CA LEU A 226 -18.60 -22.11 -2.90
C LEU A 226 -19.02 -23.52 -3.31
N LYS A 227 -19.39 -23.71 -4.59
CA LYS A 227 -19.77 -25.02 -5.11
C LYS A 227 -18.64 -26.04 -4.96
N PHE A 228 -17.41 -25.68 -5.33
CA PHE A 228 -16.26 -26.57 -5.23
C PHE A 228 -15.85 -26.86 -3.78
N GLY A 229 -16.02 -25.89 -2.87
CA GLY A 229 -15.77 -26.10 -1.44
C GLY A 229 -16.80 -27.02 -0.78
N LEU A 230 -18.06 -26.94 -1.20
CA LEU A 230 -19.14 -27.78 -0.67
C LEU A 230 -19.16 -29.19 -1.27
N TYR A 231 -18.72 -29.35 -2.52
CA TYR A 231 -18.72 -30.63 -3.25
C TYR A 231 -17.33 -30.95 -3.83
N PRO A 232 -16.33 -31.25 -2.97
CA PRO A 232 -14.98 -31.55 -3.43
C PRO A 232 -14.86 -32.87 -4.21
N GLU A 233 -15.84 -33.78 -4.11
CA GLU A 233 -15.81 -35.08 -4.80
C GLU A 233 -16.02 -34.98 -6.33
N ASP A 234 -16.66 -33.90 -6.80
CA ASP A 234 -16.84 -33.61 -8.23
C ASP A 234 -15.52 -33.24 -8.95
N LEU A 235 -14.42 -33.12 -8.18
CA LEU A 235 -13.07 -32.78 -8.64
C LEU A 235 -12.12 -33.98 -8.69
N LYS A 236 -12.60 -35.23 -8.64
CA LYS A 236 -11.76 -36.41 -8.95
C LYS A 236 -11.22 -36.29 -10.38
N CYS A 237 -10.08 -35.62 -10.54
CA CYS A 237 -9.15 -35.90 -11.62
C CYS A 237 -8.93 -37.40 -11.56
N SER A 238 -9.26 -38.12 -12.64
CA SER A 238 -9.03 -39.56 -12.66
C SER A 238 -7.56 -39.79 -12.33
N ASP A 239 -7.28 -40.63 -11.33
CA ASP A 239 -5.93 -41.11 -10.98
C ASP A 239 -5.33 -42.00 -12.07
N LYS A 240 -5.59 -41.69 -13.35
CA LYS A 240 -4.93 -42.33 -14.46
C LYS A 240 -3.58 -41.66 -14.61
N PRO A 241 -2.47 -42.36 -14.32
CA PRO A 241 -1.15 -41.82 -14.61
C PRO A 241 -1.09 -41.45 -16.10
N ASN A 242 -0.62 -40.25 -16.39
CA ASN A 242 -0.32 -39.85 -17.76
C ASN A 242 0.69 -40.86 -18.34
N PRO A 243 0.44 -41.44 -19.52
CA PRO A 243 1.42 -42.30 -20.16
C PRO A 243 2.70 -41.49 -20.46
N PRO A 244 3.88 -42.12 -20.32
CA PRO A 244 5.14 -41.41 -20.44
C PRO A 244 5.34 -40.86 -21.86
N LEU A 245 5.79 -39.60 -21.92
CA LEU A 245 6.42 -38.97 -23.09
C LEU A 245 7.91 -39.33 -23.11
#